data_AF-A0A357GVF5-F1
#
_entry.id   AF-A0A357GVF5-F1
#
_cell.length_a   1.000
_cell.length_b   1.000
_cell.length_c   1.000
_cell.angle_alpha   90.00
_cell.angle_beta   90.00
_cell.angle_gamma   90.00
#
_symmetry.space_group_name_H-M   'P 1'
#
loop_
_entity.id
_entity.type
_entity.pdbx_description
1 polymer ?
#
loop_
_entity_poly.entity_id
_entity_poly.type
_entity_poly.pdbx_seq_one_letter_code
_entity_poly.pdbx_strand_id
1 'polypeptide(L)' 'MEKIILGIAGEIAAGKGTVAKYLVDSCGASTHRFSTALRDVAKRMYLEESRENLQKISTLMRDNFDEDILSMVIYKDV' A
#
# COMPACT_ATOMS: atom_id res chain seq x y z
N MET A 1 -10.99 15.09 -16.38
CA MET A 1 -10.76 15.78 -15.10
C MET A 1 -9.51 15.16 -14.49
N GLU A 2 -8.48 15.95 -14.21
CA GLU A 2 -7.22 15.42 -13.68
C GLU A 2 -7.42 14.98 -12.23
N LYS A 3 -7.04 13.74 -11.90
CA LYS A 3 -7.08 13.23 -10.53
C LYS A 3 -5.81 13.70 -9.80
N ILE A 4 -5.97 14.24 -8.60
CA ILE A 4 -4.84 14.58 -7.73
C ILE A 4 -4.44 13.33 -6.96
N ILE A 5 -3.15 12.97 -7.01
CA ILE A 5 -2.58 11.85 -6.26
C ILE A 5 -1.72 12.40 -5.12
N LEU A 6 -2.03 12.00 -3.89
CA LEU A 6 -1.29 12.41 -2.70
C LEU A 6 -0.51 11.21 -2.13
N GLY A 7 0.82 11.28 -2.20
CA GLY A 7 1.72 10.30 -1.57
C GLY A 7 1.95 10.64 -0.09
N ILE A 8 1.39 9.84 0.83
CA ILE A 8 1.55 10.05 2.28
C ILE A 8 2.63 9.10 2.83
N ALA A 9 3.78 9.66 3.22
CA ALA A 9 4.92 8.93 3.79
C ALA A 9 5.28 9.43 5.21
N GLY A 10 6.09 8.65 5.93
CA GLY A 10 6.50 8.97 7.32
C GLY A 10 6.61 7.75 8.23
N GLU A 11 7.13 7.95 9.44
CA GLU A 11 7.42 6.89 10.41
C GLU A 11 6.16 6.21 10.99
N ILE A 12 6.33 5.04 11.60
CA ILE A 12 5.24 4.35 12.31
C ILE A 12 4.69 5.30 13.39
N ALA A 13 3.36 5.31 13.54
CA ALA A 13 2.62 6.20 14.45
C ALA A 13 2.69 7.71 14.15
N ALA A 14 3.31 8.16 13.04
CA ALA A 14 3.35 9.58 12.64
C ALA A 14 2.01 10.16 12.11
N GLY A 15 0.86 9.56 12.43
CA GLY A 15 -0.45 10.11 12.05
C GLY A 15 -0.87 9.98 10.58
N LYS A 16 -0.11 9.27 9.72
CA LYS A 16 -0.44 9.09 8.29
C LYS A 16 -1.86 8.56 8.03
N GLY A 17 -2.30 7.60 8.84
CA GLY A 17 -3.66 7.05 8.76
C GLY A 17 -4.73 8.07 9.11
N THR A 18 -4.45 8.97 10.06
CA THR A 18 -5.34 10.07 10.44
C THR A 18 -5.52 11.05 9.28
N VAL A 19 -4.42 11.43 8.61
CA VAL A 19 -4.48 12.33 7.44
C VAL A 19 -5.27 11.69 6.30
N ALA A 20 -4.99 10.42 5.99
CA ALA A 20 -5.74 9.69 4.96
C ALA A 20 -7.24 9.63 5.28
N LYS A 21 -7.60 9.33 6.53
CA LYS A 21 -9.00 9.31 6.98
C LYS A 21 -9.67 10.67 6.84
N TYR A 22 -8.99 11.74 7.26
CA TYR A 22 -9.52 13.10 7.14
C TYR A 22 -9.85 13.46 5.69
N LEU A 23 -8.98 13.10 4.73
CA LEU A 23 -9.20 13.33 3.30
C LEU A 23 -10.37 12.52 2.74
N VAL A 24 -10.55 11.28 3.18
CA VAL A 24 -11.73 10.47 2.83
C VAL A 24 -13.00 11.16 3.32
N ASP A 25 -13.04 11.49 4.60
CA ASP A 25 -14.23 12.02 5.28
C ASP A 25 -14.61 13.43 4.77
N SER A 26 -13.61 14.27 4.49
CA SER A 26 -13.81 15.69 4.19
C SER A 26 -13.83 16.02 2.70
N CYS A 27 -13.17 15.21 1.87
CA CYS A 27 -13.00 15.48 0.44
C CYS A 27 -13.53 14.35 -0.47
N GLY A 28 -14.07 13.27 0.10
CA GLY A 28 -14.53 12.10 -0.68
C GLY A 28 -13.39 11.37 -1.39
N ALA A 29 -12.16 11.45 -0.86
CA ALA A 29 -11.01 10.79 -1.43
C ALA A 29 -11.09 9.26 -1.27
N SER A 30 -10.40 8.51 -2.14
CA SER A 30 -10.14 7.09 -1.96
C SER A 30 -8.76 6.86 -1.35
N THR A 31 -8.57 5.74 -0.66
CA THR A 31 -7.27 5.38 -0.07
C THR A 31 -6.75 4.06 -0.62
N HIS A 32 -5.50 4.06 -1.05
CA HIS A 32 -4.84 2.90 -1.61
C HIS A 32 -3.49 2.71 -0.90
N ARG A 33 -3.15 1.46 -0.58
CA ARG A 33 -1.96 1.13 0.21
C ARG A 33 -1.20 0.02 -0.48
N PHE A 34 0.10 0.21 -0.70
CA PHE A 34 0.98 -0.85 -1.21
C PHE A 34 0.93 -2.11 -0.35
N SER A 35 0.77 -1.95 0.97
CA SER A 35 0.73 -3.06 1.90
C SER A 35 -0.53 -3.93 1.80
N THR A 36 -1.58 -3.50 1.09
CA THR A 36 -2.78 -4.33 0.88
C THR A 36 -2.41 -5.61 0.12
N ALA A 37 -1.80 -5.47 -1.06
CA ALA A 37 -1.39 -6.62 -1.88
C ALA A 37 -0.39 -7.54 -1.18
N LEU A 38 0.54 -6.96 -0.41
CA LEU A 38 1.52 -7.73 0.36
C LEU A 38 0.85 -8.60 1.44
N ARG A 39 -0.18 -8.07 2.10
CA ARG A 39 -0.97 -8.82 3.09
C ARG A 39 -1.80 -9.92 2.43
N ASP A 40 -2.34 -9.67 1.25
CA ASP A 40 -3.08 -10.69 0.50
C ASP A 40 -2.19 -11.89 0.17
N VAL A 41 -0.95 -11.64 -0.28
CA VAL A 41 0.05 -12.69 -0.52
C VAL A 41 0.39 -13.42 0.78
N ALA A 42 0.75 -12.68 1.84
CA ALA A 42 1.09 -13.29 3.13
C ALA A 42 -0.03 -14.20 3.64
N LYS A 43 -1.27 -13.73 3.60
CA LYS A 43 -2.46 -14.48 4.00
C LYS A 43 -2.69 -15.74 3.16
N ARG A 44 -2.55 -15.65 1.84
CA ARG A 44 -2.71 -16.81 0.93
C ARG A 44 -1.62 -17.86 1.11
N MET A 45 -0.43 -17.44 1.51
CA MET A 45 0.71 -18.31 1.76
C MET A 45 0.81 -18.76 3.23
N TYR A 46 -0.18 -18.43 4.06
CA TYR A 46 -0.23 -18.75 5.50
C TYR A 46 1.00 -18.23 6.29
N LEU A 47 1.51 -17.07 5.89
CA LEU A 47 2.60 -16.38 6.57
C LEU A 47 2.04 -15.37 7.58
N GLU A 48 2.77 -15.15 8.67
CA GLU A 48 2.46 -14.08 9.62
C GLU A 48 2.57 -12.71 8.93
N GLU A 49 1.59 -11.83 9.14
CA GLU A 49 1.59 -10.44 8.62
C GLU A 49 2.54 -9.52 9.41
N SER A 50 3.75 -10.00 9.71
CA SER A 50 4.80 -9.26 10.38
C SER A 50 5.48 -8.26 9.44
N ARG A 51 6.07 -7.19 10.00
CA ARG A 51 6.81 -6.18 9.21
C ARG A 51 7.91 -6.84 8.38
N GLU A 52 8.62 -7.78 8.97
CA GLU A 52 9.72 -8.50 8.33
C GLU A 52 9.22 -9.31 7.12
N ASN A 53 8.13 -10.08 7.27
CA ASN A 53 7.59 -10.88 6.18
C ASN A 53 7.06 -10.01 5.05
N LEU A 54 6.33 -8.94 5.36
CA LEU A 54 5.83 -8.02 4.33
C LEU A 54 6.97 -7.33 3.58
N GLN A 55 8.06 -6.97 4.27
CA GLN A 55 9.27 -6.42 3.62
C GLN A 55 9.92 -7.46 2.69
N LYS A 56 10.10 -8.71 3.15
CA LYS A 56 10.65 -9.80 2.33
C LYS A 56 9.83 -10.05 1.07
N ILE A 57 8.50 -10.17 1.20
CA ILE A 57 7.60 -10.34 0.05
C ILE A 57 7.76 -9.16 -0.90
N SER A 58 7.79 -7.94 -0.36
CA SER A 58 7.92 -6.73 -1.16
C SER A 58 9.23 -6.66 -1.95
N THR A 59 10.35 -7.05 -1.35
CA THR A 59 11.67 -7.10 -2.00
C THR A 59 11.71 -8.20 -3.05
N LEU A 60 11.26 -9.42 -2.71
CA LEU A 60 11.20 -10.53 -3.67
C LEU A 60 10.41 -10.16 -4.92
N MET A 61 9.27 -9.49 -4.76
CA MET A 61 8.42 -9.09 -5.89
C MET A 61 9.08 -8.02 -6.77
N ARG A 62 9.75 -7.03 -6.16
CA ARG A 62 10.41 -5.96 -6.94
C ARG A 62 11.67 -6.44 -7.65
N ASP A 63 12.53 -7.16 -6.93
CA ASP A 63 13.80 -7.65 -7.46
C ASP A 63 13.63 -8.66 -8.60
N ASN A 64 12.54 -9.44 -8.59
CA ASN A 64 12.34 -10.55 -9.54
C ASN A 64 11.28 -10.30 -10.61
N PHE A 65 10.45 -9.26 -10.49
CA PHE A 65 9.41 -8.96 -11.49
C PHE A 65 9.51 -7.53 -12.00
N ASP A 66 9.25 -6.53 -11.16
CA ASP A 66 9.27 -5.11 -11.53
C ASP A 66 9.26 -4.22 -10.27
N GLU A 67 10.05 -3.14 -10.26
CA GLU A 67 10.04 -2.13 -9.20
C GLU A 67 8.65 -1.48 -9.00
N ASP A 68 7.90 -1.34 -10.10
CA ASP A 68 6.55 -0.75 -10.13
C ASP A 68 5.44 -1.76 -9.86
N ILE A 69 5.74 -3.03 -9.55
CA ILE A 69 4.71 -4.08 -9.45
C ILE A 69 3.59 -3.72 -8.47
N LEU A 70 3.90 -3.09 -7.33
CA LEU A 70 2.89 -2.72 -6.34
C LEU A 70 2.06 -1.49 -6.74
N SER A 71 2.63 -0.56 -7.51
CA SER A 71 1.87 0.58 -8.04
C SER A 71 0.93 0.12 -9.16
N MET A 72 1.37 -0.84 -9.96
CA MET A 72 0.55 -1.48 -11.00
C MET A 72 -0.63 -2.29 -10.44
N VAL A 73 -0.46 -2.94 -9.28
CA VAL A 73 -1.59 -3.60 -8.60
C VAL A 73 -2.63 -2.55 -8.20
N ILE A 74 -2.23 -1.46 -7.55
CA ILE A 74 -3.14 -0.37 -7.18
C ILE A 74 -3.84 0.19 -8.42
N TYR A 75 -3.11 0.42 -9.52
CA TYR A 75 -3.68 0.94 -10.76
C TYR A 75 -4.76 0.02 -11.35
N LYS A 76 -4.56 -1.30 -11.28
CA LYS A 76 -5.51 -2.29 -11.81
C LYS A 76 -6.72 -2.54 -10.91
N ASP A 77 -6.60 -2.28 -9.62
CA ASP A 77 -7.67 -2.49 -8.63
C ASP A 77 -8.64 -1.29 -8.51
N VAL A 78 -8.36 -0.17 -9.19
CA VAL A 78 -9.10 1.11 -9.11
C VAL A 78 -10.02 1.35 -10.29
#